data_AF-A0A353IR54-F1
#
_entry.id   AF-A0A353IR54-F1
#
_cell.length_a   1.000
_cell.length_b   1.000
_cell.length_c   1.000
_cell.angle_alpha   90.00
_cell.angle_beta   90.00
_cell.angle_gamma   90.00
#
_symmetry.space_group_name_H-M   'P 1'
#
loop_
_entity.id
_entity.type
_entity.pdbx_description
1 polymer ?
#
loop_
_entity_poly.entity_id
_entity_poly.type
_entity_poly.pdbx_seq_one_letter_code
_entity_poly.pdbx_strand_id
1 'polypeptide(L)'
;MKTLKAVILFAFAAALVLSMSLSAAHAVSGEDAAFGGDCVMGLALGKDIHTDCSVNTVYLGTKYCFGNETARTLFLKRPDDFLLQAHIYHSSREQAAAEAAAESTQ
;
A
#
# COMPACT_ATOMS: atom_id res chain seq x y z
N MET A 1 -26.13 46.33 -15.51
CA MET A 1 -25.32 47.25 -16.33
C MET A 1 -24.45 48.09 -15.40
N LYS A 2 -23.12 48.03 -15.58
CA LYS A 2 -22.06 49.02 -15.25
C LYS A 2 -20.80 48.28 -14.86
N THR A 3 -19.95 48.22 -15.86
CA THR A 3 -18.61 47.70 -15.99
C THR A 3 -17.61 48.35 -15.03
N LEU A 4 -16.40 47.78 -15.04
CA LEU A 4 -15.13 48.48 -14.88
C LEU A 4 -14.51 48.48 -13.47
N LYS A 5 -13.83 47.38 -13.14
CA LYS A 5 -12.55 47.34 -12.42
C LYS A 5 -11.77 46.08 -12.82
N ALA A 6 -11.75 45.79 -14.12
CA ALA A 6 -10.59 45.12 -14.69
C ALA A 6 -9.43 46.12 -14.70
N VAL A 7 -8.21 45.62 -14.56
CA VAL A 7 -6.94 46.37 -14.59
C VAL A 7 -6.49 46.97 -13.25
N ILE A 8 -6.15 46.08 -12.31
CA ILE A 8 -4.98 46.27 -11.44
C ILE A 8 -4.12 45.02 -11.66
N LEU A 9 -3.27 45.05 -12.68
CA LEU A 9 -1.82 45.22 -12.49
C LEU A 9 -1.21 44.14 -11.60
N PHE A 10 -0.99 42.95 -12.15
CA PHE A 10 0.24 42.19 -11.88
C PHE A 10 0.67 41.46 -13.16
N ALA A 11 1.45 42.19 -13.95
CA ALA A 11 2.33 41.62 -14.95
C ALA A 11 3.50 40.94 -14.23
N PHE A 12 3.45 39.62 -14.13
CA PHE A 12 4.65 38.76 -14.09
C PHE A 12 4.34 37.63 -15.06
N ALA A 13 4.64 37.84 -16.34
CA ALA A 13 5.89 37.39 -16.92
C ALA A 13 5.96 35.87 -16.88
N ALA A 14 5.76 35.28 -18.05
CA ALA A 14 6.04 33.90 -18.36
C ALA A 14 7.38 33.45 -17.76
N ALA A 15 7.33 32.51 -16.81
CA ALA A 15 8.45 31.67 -16.46
C ALA A 15 7.96 30.23 -16.53
N LEU A 16 8.10 29.69 -17.73
CA LEU A 16 8.13 28.28 -18.04
C LEU A 16 9.22 27.63 -17.19
N VAL A 17 8.86 26.99 -16.08
CA VAL A 17 9.71 26.01 -15.42
C VAL A 17 9.00 24.67 -15.46
N LEU A 18 9.42 23.88 -16.44
CA LEU A 18 9.40 22.43 -16.42
C LEU A 18 10.09 21.96 -15.12
N SER A 19 9.36 21.86 -14.01
CA SER A 19 9.80 21.00 -12.91
C SER A 19 9.35 19.58 -13.23
N MET A 20 10.12 18.97 -14.12
CA MET A 20 10.25 17.54 -14.25
C MET A 20 10.84 17.03 -12.94
N SER A 21 9.98 16.81 -11.95
CA SER A 21 10.39 16.25 -10.66
C SER A 21 10.68 14.77 -10.86
N LEU A 22 11.93 14.57 -11.25
CA LEU A 22 12.80 13.43 -11.01
C LEU A 22 12.21 12.41 -10.03
N SER A 23 12.06 11.19 -10.54
CA SER A 23 11.72 9.95 -9.86
C SER A 23 11.93 9.99 -8.35
N ALA A 24 10.83 9.94 -7.60
CA ALA A 24 10.88 9.37 -6.28
C ALA A 24 11.29 7.91 -6.45
N ALA A 25 12.59 7.64 -6.30
CA ALA A 25 13.07 6.34 -5.88
C ALA A 25 12.44 6.11 -4.50
N HIS A 26 11.24 5.54 -4.50
CA HIS A 26 10.64 5.02 -3.29
C HIS A 26 11.63 3.95 -2.85
N ALA A 27 12.38 4.25 -1.79
CA ALA A 27 13.08 3.21 -1.06
C ALA A 27 11.99 2.22 -0.74
N VAL A 28 12.00 1.05 -1.39
CA VAL A 28 10.92 0.07 -1.24
C VAL A 28 11.10 -0.59 0.12
N SER A 29 10.76 0.17 1.15
CA SER A 29 10.46 -0.29 2.48
C SER A 29 9.27 -1.25 2.37
N GLY A 30 9.17 -2.23 3.26
CA GLY A 30 8.06 -3.18 3.29
C GLY A 30 6.67 -2.53 3.37
N GLU A 31 6.63 -1.23 3.69
CA GLU A 31 5.48 -0.34 3.74
C GLU A 31 4.68 -0.29 2.43
N ASP A 32 5.34 -0.37 1.27
CA ASP A 32 4.69 -0.39 -0.05
C ASP A 32 4.32 -1.81 -0.51
N ALA A 33 4.57 -2.83 0.32
CA ALA A 33 4.16 -4.20 0.04
C ALA A 33 2.70 -4.44 0.44
N ALA A 34 2.06 -5.38 -0.25
CA ALA A 34 0.71 -5.79 0.12
C ALA A 34 0.63 -6.23 1.58
N PHE A 35 -0.54 -6.00 2.19
CA PHE A 35 -0.81 -6.31 3.59
C PHE A 35 0.17 -5.64 4.57
N GLY A 36 0.71 -4.46 4.21
CA GLY A 36 1.60 -3.69 5.08
C GLY A 36 2.91 -4.40 5.42
N GLY A 37 3.39 -5.29 4.54
CA GLY A 37 4.63 -6.05 4.76
C GLY A 37 4.47 -7.31 5.62
N ASP A 38 3.23 -7.69 5.97
CA ASP A 38 2.96 -8.96 6.63
C ASP A 38 3.27 -10.16 5.71
N CYS A 39 3.67 -11.26 6.33
CA CYS A 39 3.90 -12.52 5.64
C CYS A 39 2.58 -13.03 5.06
N VAL A 40 2.45 -13.03 3.74
CA VAL A 40 1.23 -13.49 3.04
C VAL A 40 0.85 -14.91 3.43
N MET A 41 1.85 -15.77 3.61
CA MET A 41 1.63 -17.15 4.03
C MET A 41 1.22 -17.27 5.49
N GLY A 42 1.67 -16.34 6.34
CA GLY A 42 1.16 -16.22 7.71
C GLY A 42 -0.32 -15.86 7.69
N LEU A 43 -0.69 -14.82 6.93
CA LEU A 43 -2.08 -14.37 6.80
C LEU A 43 -2.99 -15.46 6.24
N ALA A 44 -2.56 -16.17 5.20
CA ALA A 44 -3.30 -17.29 4.61
C ALA A 44 -3.54 -18.44 5.61
N LEU A 45 -2.72 -18.55 6.66
CA LEU A 45 -2.84 -19.51 7.75
C LEU A 45 -3.47 -18.91 9.02
N GLY A 46 -4.00 -17.69 8.93
CA GLY A 46 -4.63 -16.98 10.04
C GLY A 46 -3.65 -16.51 11.11
N LYS A 47 -2.45 -16.07 10.71
CA LYS A 47 -1.38 -15.60 11.62
C LYS A 47 -0.88 -14.23 11.24
N ASP A 48 -0.73 -13.39 12.26
CA ASP A 48 -0.09 -12.08 12.15
C ASP A 48 1.42 -12.24 12.27
N ILE A 49 2.13 -12.14 11.14
CA ILE A 49 3.59 -12.25 11.11
C ILE A 49 4.11 -11.07 10.29
N HIS A 50 4.49 -10.01 10.97
CA HIS A 50 5.15 -8.88 10.34
C HIS A 50 6.57 -9.26 9.90
N THR A 51 7.02 -8.74 8.75
CA THR A 51 8.33 -9.06 8.20
C THR A 51 9.07 -7.80 7.81
N ASP A 52 10.40 -7.89 7.71
CA ASP A 52 11.24 -6.86 7.10
C ASP A 52 11.21 -6.91 5.56
N CYS A 53 10.39 -7.79 4.98
CA CYS A 53 10.29 -8.07 3.55
C CYS A 53 11.60 -8.52 2.86
N SER A 54 12.59 -9.01 3.61
CA SER A 54 13.85 -9.53 3.06
C SER A 54 13.62 -10.67 2.06
N VAL A 55 12.61 -11.51 2.29
CA VAL A 55 12.13 -12.50 1.33
C VAL A 55 10.83 -12.00 0.72
N ASN A 56 10.85 -11.69 -0.58
CA ASN A 56 9.68 -11.16 -1.28
C ASN A 56 9.56 -11.69 -2.71
N THR A 57 8.37 -11.52 -3.29
CA THR A 57 8.14 -11.74 -4.72
C THR A 57 7.18 -10.69 -5.26
N VAL A 58 7.27 -10.41 -6.56
CA VAL A 58 6.25 -9.63 -7.27
C VAL A 58 5.33 -10.60 -8.00
N TYR A 59 4.02 -10.49 -7.78
CA TYR A 59 2.99 -11.24 -8.47
C TYR A 59 1.90 -10.28 -8.93
N LEU A 60 1.56 -10.31 -10.22
CA LEU A 60 0.62 -9.37 -10.86
C LEU A 60 0.93 -7.88 -10.60
N GLY A 61 2.22 -7.53 -10.51
CA GLY A 61 2.67 -6.17 -10.24
C GLY A 61 2.69 -5.77 -8.77
N THR A 62 2.17 -6.63 -7.88
CA THR A 62 2.11 -6.38 -6.44
C THR A 62 3.25 -7.11 -5.72
N LYS A 63 3.93 -6.42 -4.80
CA LYS A 63 4.96 -7.01 -3.94
C LYS A 63 4.33 -7.70 -2.74
N TYR A 64 4.78 -8.92 -2.48
CA TYR A 64 4.35 -9.77 -1.36
C TYR A 64 5.55 -10.22 -0.53
N CYS A 65 5.42 -10.19 0.79
CA CYS A 65 6.49 -10.53 1.73
C CYS A 65 6.28 -11.90 2.38
N PHE A 66 7.38 -12.54 2.76
CA PHE A 66 7.40 -13.88 3.34
C PHE A 66 8.40 -13.96 4.48
N GLY A 67 8.09 -14.76 5.50
CA GLY A 67 9.00 -14.99 6.62
C GLY A 67 10.22 -15.87 6.27
N ASN A 68 10.18 -16.59 5.14
CA ASN A 68 11.30 -17.40 4.63
C ASN A 68 11.09 -17.84 3.17
N GLU A 69 12.14 -18.38 2.56
CA GLU A 69 12.13 -18.88 1.16
C GLU A 69 11.18 -20.06 0.92
N THR A 70 10.96 -20.91 1.93
CA THR A 70 10.01 -22.02 1.83
C THR A 70 8.58 -21.51 1.66
N ALA A 71 8.18 -20.51 2.45
CA ALA A 71 6.87 -19.87 2.34
C ALA A 71 6.67 -19.19 0.97
N ARG A 72 7.69 -18.48 0.48
CA ARG A 72 7.70 -17.89 -0.87
C ARG A 72 7.54 -18.96 -1.95
N THR A 73 8.28 -20.07 -1.84
CA THR A 73 8.22 -21.16 -2.82
C THR A 73 6.86 -21.85 -2.82
N LEU A 74 6.26 -22.07 -1.65
CA LEU A 74 4.91 -22.65 -1.55
C LEU A 74 3.85 -21.72 -2.12
N PHE A 75 3.95 -20.42 -1.84
CA PHE A 75 3.06 -19.41 -2.42
C PHE A 75 3.02 -19.49 -3.95
N LEU A 76 4.19 -19.50 -4.59
CA LEU A 76 4.30 -19.50 -6.06
C LEU A 76 3.70 -20.76 -6.73
N LYS A 77 3.44 -21.83 -5.99
CA LYS A 77 2.76 -23.02 -6.53
C LYS A 77 1.25 -22.80 -6.71
N ARG A 78 0.62 -22.01 -5.84
CA ARG A 78 -0.83 -21.75 -5.82
C ARG A 78 -1.11 -20.34 -5.31
N PRO A 79 -0.65 -19.29 -6.02
CA PRO A 79 -0.68 -17.93 -5.50
C PRO A 79 -2.11 -17.46 -5.19
N ASP A 80 -3.07 -17.72 -6.10
CA ASP A 80 -4.45 -17.28 -5.95
C ASP A 80 -5.15 -17.89 -4.73
N ASP A 81 -4.95 -19.20 -4.49
CA ASP A 81 -5.51 -19.89 -3.31
C ASP A 81 -5.05 -19.23 -2.01
N PHE A 82 -3.75 -18.94 -1.91
CA PHE A 82 -3.17 -18.34 -0.70
C PHE A 82 -3.54 -16.86 -0.57
N LEU A 83 -3.61 -16.11 -1.68
CA LEU A 83 -4.07 -14.72 -1.66
C LEU A 83 -5.52 -14.62 -1.19
N LEU A 84 -6.40 -15.50 -1.66
CA LEU A 84 -7.79 -15.53 -1.21
C LEU A 84 -7.88 -15.69 0.31
N GLN A 85 -7.15 -16.67 0.87
CA GLN A 85 -7.15 -16.90 2.32
C GLN A 85 -6.54 -15.72 3.10
N ALA A 86 -5.44 -15.16 2.60
CA ALA A 86 -4.82 -13.99 3.21
C ALA A 86 -5.77 -12.79 3.24
N HIS A 87 -6.51 -12.54 2.15
CA HIS A 87 -7.51 -11.47 2.10
C HIS A 87 -8.68 -11.70 3.06
N ILE A 88 -9.20 -12.92 3.14
CA ILE A 88 -10.28 -13.26 4.08
C ILE A 88 -9.84 -12.94 5.52
N TYR A 89 -8.67 -13.44 5.91
CA TYR A 89 -8.17 -13.24 7.27
C TYR A 89 -7.88 -11.75 7.55
N HIS A 90 -7.16 -11.08 6.66
CA HIS A 90 -6.84 -9.66 6.81
C HIS A 90 -8.10 -8.79 6.97
N SER A 91 -9.10 -9.01 6.12
CA SER A 91 -10.35 -8.23 6.16
C SER A 91 -11.12 -8.48 7.46
N SER A 92 -11.15 -9.73 7.96
CA SER A 92 -11.80 -10.04 9.24
C SER A 92 -11.14 -9.34 10.42
N ARG A 93 -9.82 -9.21 10.38
CA ARG A 93 -9.02 -8.54 11.42
C ARG A 93 -9.25 -7.02 11.40
N GLU A 94 -9.33 -6.42 10.20
CA GLU A 94 -9.66 -5.01 10.04
C GLU A 94 -11.07 -4.68 10.56
N GLN A 95 -12.05 -5.55 10.29
CA GLN A 95 -13.41 -5.39 10.81
C GLN A 95 -13.45 -5.48 12.34
N ALA A 96 -12.80 -6.49 12.92
CA ALA A 96 -12.71 -6.65 14.37
C ALA A 96 -12.03 -5.44 15.04
N ALA A 97 -10.97 -4.89 14.42
CA ALA A 97 -10.31 -3.69 14.92
C ALA A 97 -11.21 -2.45 14.84
N ALA A 98 -11.96 -2.29 13.74
CA ALA A 98 -12.90 -1.18 13.57
C ALA A 98 -14.07 -1.24 14.57
N GLU A 99 -14.61 -2.44 14.81
CA GLU A 99 -15.68 -2.66 15.80
C GLU A 99 -15.19 -2.36 17.23
N ALA A 100 -14.02 -2.87 17.61
CA ALA A 100 -13.42 -2.58 18.91
C ALA A 100 -13.17 -1.07 19.10
N ALA A 101 -12.75 -0.36 18.05
CA ALA A 101 -12.58 1.09 18.09
C ALA A 101 -13.92 1.83 18.26
N ALA A 102 -14.98 1.38 17.57
CA ALA A 102 -16.32 1.96 17.68
C ALA A 102 -16.91 1.78 19.10
N GLU A 103 -16.72 0.61 19.71
CA GLU A 103 -17.19 0.32 21.08
C GLU A 103 -16.44 1.14 22.15
N SER A 104 -15.16 1.43 21.94
CA SER A 104 -14.36 2.27 22.87
C SER A 104 -14.75 3.76 22.89
N THR A 105 -15.64 4.19 22.00
CA THR A 105 -16.13 5.58 21.93
C THR A 105 -17.47 5.78 22.66
N GLN A 106 -18.02 4.72 23.26
CA GLN A 106 -19.30 4.73 23.98
C GLN A 106 -19.14 4.89 25.50
#